data_AF-B7KDG1-F1
#
_entry.id   AF-B7KDG1-F1
#
_cell.length_a   1.000
_cell.length_b   1.000
_cell.length_c   1.000
_cell.angle_alpha   90.00
_cell.angle_beta   90.00
_cell.angle_gamma   90.00
#
_symmetry.space_group_name_H-M   'P 1'
#
loop_
_entity.id
_entity.type
_entity.pdbx_description
1 polymer ?
#
loop_
_entity_poly.entity_id
_entity_poly.type
_entity_poly.pdbx_seq_one_letter_code
_entity_poly.pdbx_strand_id
1 'polypeptide(L)'
;MKNHSATEAQLSLNLSLTEFVLAEKLTTRLVKQFLCLLSCQELSETKIRKLGKNSKLRIPCSSGWLSVSPSKPEREGRRYLWNISLIPSSIV
;
A
#
# COMPACT_ATOMS: atom_id res chain seq x y z
N MET A 1 -27.74 27.20 -20.57
CA MET A 1 -27.09 26.83 -19.29
C MET A 1 -26.46 25.46 -19.50
N LYS A 2 -25.11 25.37 -19.44
CA LYS A 2 -24.40 24.13 -19.72
C LYS A 2 -24.36 23.28 -18.44
N ASN A 3 -25.02 22.12 -18.47
CA ASN A 3 -25.02 21.11 -17.41
C ASN A 3 -23.71 20.31 -17.40
N HIS A 4 -22.58 20.93 -17.03
CA HIS A 4 -21.27 20.25 -17.03
C HIS A 4 -20.74 19.82 -15.64
N SER A 5 -21.41 20.10 -14.53
CA SER A 5 -20.74 19.95 -13.21
C SER A 5 -20.79 18.56 -12.57
N ALA A 6 -21.74 17.69 -12.92
CA ALA A 6 -21.88 16.39 -12.25
C ALA A 6 -21.06 15.26 -12.91
N THR A 7 -21.04 15.22 -14.24
CA THR A 7 -20.41 14.12 -15.01
C THR A 7 -18.88 14.18 -15.00
N GLU A 8 -18.30 15.39 -14.98
CA GLU A 8 -16.84 15.57 -14.87
C GLU A 8 -16.31 15.24 -13.45
N ALA A 9 -17.10 15.50 -12.41
CA ALA A 9 -16.77 15.13 -11.03
C ALA A 9 -16.83 13.61 -10.80
N GLN A 10 -17.76 12.91 -11.48
CA GLN A 10 -17.82 11.45 -11.48
C GLN A 10 -16.68 10.79 -12.27
N LEU A 11 -16.26 11.37 -13.40
CA LEU A 11 -15.10 10.88 -14.17
C LEU A 11 -13.76 11.06 -13.43
N SER A 12 -13.67 12.04 -12.53
CA SER A 12 -12.49 12.32 -11.71
C SER A 12 -12.39 11.46 -10.44
N LEU A 13 -13.44 10.72 -10.07
CA LEU A 13 -13.37 9.62 -9.12
C LEU A 13 -12.88 8.37 -9.84
N ASN A 14 -11.60 8.37 -10.18
CA ASN A 14 -10.91 7.23 -10.76
C ASN A 14 -10.73 6.16 -9.66
N LEU A 15 -11.80 5.41 -9.38
CA LEU A 15 -11.85 4.35 -8.35
C LEU A 15 -10.80 3.25 -8.57
N SER A 16 -10.29 3.13 -9.80
CA SER A 16 -9.12 2.30 -10.14
C SER A 16 -7.78 2.80 -9.58
N LEU A 17 -7.75 3.96 -8.90
CA LEU A 17 -6.59 4.50 -8.20
C LEU A 17 -6.78 4.57 -6.68
N THR A 18 -7.86 4.01 -6.12
CA THR A 18 -8.12 4.07 -4.68
C THR A 18 -7.15 3.17 -3.91
N GLU A 19 -6.29 3.78 -3.10
CA GLU A 19 -5.34 3.09 -2.21
C GLU A 19 -5.92 3.11 -0.77
N PHE A 20 -6.25 1.93 -0.24
CA PHE A 20 -6.81 1.78 1.11
C PHE A 20 -5.68 1.53 2.10
N VAL A 21 -5.52 2.40 3.09
CA VAL A 21 -4.53 2.19 4.16
C VAL A 21 -5.03 1.08 5.08
N LEU A 22 -4.28 -0.01 5.15
CA LEU A 22 -4.59 -1.16 6.03
C LEU A 22 -3.89 -1.04 7.37
N ALA A 23 -2.67 -0.52 7.38
CA ALA A 23 -1.88 -0.33 8.59
C ALA A 23 -0.80 0.74 8.39
N GLU A 24 -0.45 1.44 9.46
CA GLU A 24 0.56 2.50 9.44
C GLU A 24 1.63 2.28 10.51
N LYS A 25 2.82 2.86 10.28
CA LYS A 25 3.93 2.91 11.25
C LYS A 25 4.32 1.52 11.80
N LEU A 26 4.29 0.51 10.94
CA LEU A 26 4.68 -0.85 11.29
C LEU A 26 6.20 -1.01 11.23
N THR A 27 6.77 -1.78 12.16
CA THR A 27 8.16 -2.21 12.03
C THR A 27 8.32 -3.24 10.91
N THR A 28 9.53 -3.38 10.35
CA THR A 28 9.83 -4.38 9.30
C THR A 28 9.36 -5.81 9.67
N ARG A 29 9.49 -6.19 10.95
CA ARG A 29 9.05 -7.51 11.44
C ARG A 29 7.53 -7.67 11.35
N LEU A 30 6.78 -6.65 11.75
CA LEU A 30 5.32 -6.65 11.66
C LEU A 30 4.84 -6.66 10.21
N VAL A 31 5.51 -5.92 9.33
CA VAL A 31 5.24 -5.97 7.88
C VAL A 31 5.43 -7.38 7.35
N LYS A 32 6.53 -8.07 7.69
CA LYS A 32 6.76 -9.46 7.28
C LYS A 32 5.60 -10.37 7.69
N GLN A 33 5.15 -10.27 8.95
CA GLN A 33 4.03 -11.07 9.46
C GLN A 33 2.75 -10.77 8.70
N PHE A 34 2.46 -9.48 8.46
CA PHE A 34 1.27 -9.04 7.73
C PHE A 34 1.24 -9.55 6.28
N LEU A 35 2.38 -9.45 5.58
CA LEU A 35 2.52 -9.93 4.20
C LEU A 35 2.39 -11.45 4.12
N CYS A 36 2.96 -12.17 5.08
CA CYS A 36 2.82 -13.63 5.15
C CYS A 36 1.35 -14.04 5.28
N LEU A 37 0.57 -13.32 6.09
CA LEU A 37 -0.86 -13.59 6.30
C LEU A 37 -1.70 -13.27 5.06
N LEU A 38 -1.44 -12.16 4.38
CA LEU A 38 -2.32 -11.67 3.31
C LEU A 38 -1.93 -12.11 1.89
N SER A 39 -0.66 -12.41 1.66
CA SER A 39 -0.16 -12.78 0.32
C SER A 39 0.33 -14.22 0.23
N CYS A 40 0.40 -14.94 1.35
CA CYS A 40 1.06 -16.26 1.45
C CYS A 40 2.51 -16.27 0.94
N GLN A 41 3.13 -15.09 0.74
CA GLN A 41 4.52 -14.97 0.31
C GLN A 41 5.44 -14.76 1.52
N GLU A 42 6.47 -15.58 1.61
CA GLU A 42 7.53 -15.38 2.57
C GLU A 42 8.57 -14.38 2.05
N LEU A 43 8.45 -13.14 2.49
CA LEU A 43 9.45 -12.11 2.22
C LEU A 43 10.42 -12.00 3.39
N SER A 44 11.73 -12.03 3.09
CA SER A 44 12.76 -11.76 4.09
C SER A 44 12.75 -10.28 4.48
N GLU A 45 13.04 -9.98 5.75
CA GLU A 45 13.11 -8.60 6.22
C GLU A 45 14.14 -7.76 5.46
N THR A 46 15.24 -8.39 5.03
CA THR A 46 16.29 -7.75 4.24
C THR A 46 15.76 -7.33 2.87
N LYS A 47 14.89 -8.14 2.25
CA LYS A 47 14.23 -7.81 0.98
C LYS A 47 13.26 -6.64 1.15
N ILE A 48 12.46 -6.64 2.22
CA ILE A 48 11.55 -5.51 2.56
C ILE A 48 12.37 -4.21 2.72
N ARG A 49 13.45 -4.25 3.52
CA ARG A 49 14.32 -3.08 3.75
C ARG A 49 15.03 -2.59 2.48
N LYS A 50 15.54 -3.50 1.64
CA LYS A 50 16.21 -3.13 0.38
C LYS A 50 15.24 -2.48 -0.61
N LEU A 51 14.04 -3.04 -0.74
CA LEU A 51 13.05 -2.56 -1.71
C LEU A 51 12.45 -1.22 -1.27
N GLY A 52 12.18 -1.08 0.02
CA GLY A 52 11.62 0.15 0.57
C GLY A 52 12.56 1.37 0.57
N LYS A 53 13.88 1.17 0.42
CA LYS A 53 14.83 2.28 0.18
C LYS A 53 14.69 2.90 -1.21
N ASN A 54 14.19 2.15 -2.20
CA ASN A 54 14.25 2.55 -3.60
C ASN A 54 12.88 2.85 -4.22
N SER A 55 11.76 2.34 -3.65
CA SER A 55 10.39 2.63 -4.10
C SER A 55 9.33 1.93 -3.24
N LYS A 56 8.03 2.19 -3.50
CA LYS A 56 6.90 1.41 -2.95
C LYS A 56 7.01 -0.05 -3.45
N LEU A 57 7.03 -1.01 -2.54
CA LEU A 57 6.99 -2.44 -2.87
C LEU A 57 5.55 -2.86 -3.15
N ARG A 58 5.26 -3.37 -4.35
CA ARG A 58 3.95 -3.94 -4.69
C ARG A 58 4.01 -5.46 -4.70
N ILE A 59 3.07 -6.09 -3.99
CA ILE A 59 2.96 -7.55 -3.85
C ILE A 59 1.54 -7.95 -4.25
N PRO A 60 1.37 -8.88 -5.19
CA PRO A 60 0.04 -9.32 -5.58
C PRO A 60 -0.62 -10.10 -4.43
N CYS A 61 -1.92 -9.90 -4.25
CA CYS A 61 -2.77 -10.70 -3.38
C CYS A 61 -4.09 -11.01 -4.10
N SER A 62 -4.95 -11.84 -3.50
CA SER A 62 -6.24 -12.22 -4.09
C SER A 62 -7.16 -11.02 -4.36
N SER A 63 -7.04 -9.96 -3.56
CA SER A 63 -7.88 -8.77 -3.64
C SER A 63 -7.25 -7.61 -4.44
N GLY A 64 -6.11 -7.82 -5.09
CA GLY A 64 -5.40 -6.78 -5.85
C GLY A 64 -3.90 -6.73 -5.52
N TRP A 65 -3.40 -5.56 -5.16
CA TRP A 65 -1.98 -5.34 -4.85
C TRP A 65 -1.81 -4.74 -3.47
N LEU A 66 -1.04 -5.40 -2.62
CA LEU A 66 -0.52 -4.80 -1.40
C LEU A 66 0.66 -3.89 -1.75
N SER A 67 0.63 -2.67 -1.26
CA SER A 67 1.70 -1.69 -1.38
C SER A 67 2.33 -1.46 -0.01
N VAL A 68 3.64 -1.63 0.08
CA VAL A 68 4.43 -1.34 1.28
C VAL A 68 5.30 -0.12 0.99
N SER A 69 5.11 0.93 1.78
CA SER A 69 5.83 2.19 1.62
C SER A 69 6.46 2.64 2.94
N PRO A 70 7.55 3.42 2.91
CA PRO A 70 8.04 4.09 4.11
C PRO A 70 6.94 4.97 4.72
N SER A 71 6.84 5.01 6.04
CA SER A 71 5.92 5.93 6.73
C SER A 71 6.52 7.32 6.93
N LYS A 72 5.71 8.27 7.39
CA LYS A 72 6.19 9.53 7.98
C LYS A 72 5.80 9.58 9.47
N PRO A 73 6.75 9.71 10.41
CA PRO A 73 8.20 9.66 10.23
C PRO A 73 8.68 8.29 9.70
N GLU A 74 9.81 8.25 9.00
CA GLU A 74 10.36 7.02 8.41
C GLU A 74 10.98 6.09 9.45
N ARG A 75 11.39 6.64 10.60
CA ARG A 75 12.04 5.90 11.67
C ARG A 75 11.52 6.30 13.04
N GLU A 76 11.57 5.35 13.96
CA GLU A 76 11.40 5.55 15.39
C GLU A 76 12.61 4.94 16.11
N GLY A 77 13.44 5.81 16.70
CA GLY A 77 14.77 5.43 17.15
C GLY A 77 15.61 4.80 16.03
N ARG A 78 16.01 3.54 16.20
CA ARG A 78 16.80 2.80 15.19
C ARG A 78 15.95 2.02 14.19
N ARG A 79 14.63 1.95 14.38
CA ARG A 79 13.73 1.08 13.61
C ARG A 79 13.12 1.84 12.44
N TYR A 80 13.04 1.19 11.28
CA TYR A 80 12.28 1.69 10.14
C TYR A 80 10.80 1.39 10.32
N LEU A 81 9.98 2.36 9.92
CA LEU A 81 8.54 2.31 9.98
C LEU A 81 7.94 2.32 8.58
N TRP A 82 6.86 1.57 8.42
CA TRP A 82 6.26 1.24 7.12
C TRP A 82 4.75 1.37 7.19
N ASN A 83 4.16 1.76 6.08
CA ASN A 83 2.71 1.70 5.84
C ASN A 83 2.42 0.56 4.87
N ILE A 84 1.26 -0.07 5.07
CA ILE A 84 0.71 -1.09 4.17
C ILE A 84 -0.63 -0.59 3.67
N SER A 85 -0.81 -0.62 2.36
CA SER A 85 -2.03 -0.25 1.68
C SER A 85 -2.46 -1.33 0.69
N LEU A 86 -3.74 -1.34 0.34
CA LEU A 86 -4.32 -2.19 -0.69
C LEU A 86 -4.76 -1.33 -1.86
N ILE A 87 -4.31 -1.70 -3.06
CA ILE A 87 -4.80 -1.19 -4.33
C ILE A 87 -5.66 -2.31 -4.94
N PRO A 88 -6.99 -2.21 -4.92
CA PRO A 88 -7.86 -3.28 -5.42
C PRO A 88 -7.70 -3.43 -6.93
N SER A 89 -7.80 -4.65 -7.44
CA SER A 89 -7.70 -4.94 -8.89
C SER A 89 -8.91 -4.42 -9.68
N SER A 90 -10.05 -4.23 -9.02
CA SER A 90 -11.27 -3.59 -9.52
C SER A 90 -12.30 -3.57 -8.39
N ILE A 91 -12.96 -2.44 -8.16
CA ILE A 91 -14.22 -2.43 -7.40
C ILE A 91 -15.27 -2.97 -8.38
N VAL A 92 -15.69 -4.21 -8.19
CA VAL A 92 -16.83 -4.79 -8.94
C VAL A 92 -18.12 -4.25 -8.37
#